data_AF-A0A094L052-F1
#
_entry.id   AF-A0A094L052-F1
#
_cell.length_a   1.000
_cell.length_b   1.000
_cell.length_c   1.000
_cell.angle_alpha   90.00
_cell.angle_beta   90.00
_cell.angle_gamma   90.00
#
_symmetry.space_group_name_H-M   'P 1'
#
loop_
_entity.id
_entity.type
_entity.pdbx_description
1 polymer ?
#
loop_
_entity_poly.entity_id
_entity_poly.type
_entity_poly.pdbx_seq_one_letter_code
_entity_poly.pdbx_strand_id
1 'polypeptide(L)'
;KFSDREEQLSGSEREEDEDDVEAALKKEVGQIRASTEQKLRRVPGRREKMPSVCFSYPAVFLVEPENLVHHILKDMHATKKKKTRVILRMLPISGTCKAFMEDMKKYTETFFEPWFKSPNKGTFQIVYKARNNSHMSREEVIKELAGIVGSLNPENKVDLNNPQYTIVVEIIKNVCCLSVVRDYVLFRKYNLQEVVKSNKEETQQNPSSLTEEQNSKVVKPETEEKSSKEVKQENK
;
A
#
# COMPACT_ATOMS: atom_id res chain seq x y z
N LYS A 1 -94.64 19.01 -2.29
CA LYS A 1 -94.01 17.69 -1.98
C LYS A 1 -92.58 17.77 -2.50
N PHE A 2 -91.63 18.10 -1.61
CA PHE A 2 -90.56 17.19 -1.14
C PHE A 2 -89.64 16.76 -2.30
N SER A 3 -88.33 16.98 -2.34
CA SER A 3 -87.35 17.48 -1.38
C SER A 3 -86.01 17.63 -2.12
N ASP A 4 -85.14 18.50 -1.60
CA ASP A 4 -83.76 18.78 -2.01
C ASP A 4 -82.85 17.55 -2.15
N ARG A 5 -81.86 17.64 -3.06
CA ARG A 5 -80.53 17.07 -2.85
C ARG A 5 -79.48 17.78 -3.71
N GLU A 6 -78.93 18.87 -3.19
CA GLU A 6 -77.53 19.22 -3.43
C GLU A 6 -76.67 18.15 -2.75
N GLU A 7 -75.73 17.54 -3.46
CA GLU A 7 -74.61 16.81 -2.84
C GLU A 7 -73.40 16.85 -3.79
N GLN A 8 -72.59 17.88 -3.55
CA GLN A 8 -71.15 17.80 -3.32
C GLN A 8 -70.29 16.99 -4.32
N LEU A 9 -69.59 17.76 -5.15
CA LEU A 9 -68.26 17.41 -5.69
C LEU A 9 -67.31 17.11 -4.53
N SER A 10 -67.17 15.83 -4.18
CA SER A 10 -66.14 15.31 -3.29
C SER A 10 -65.05 14.67 -4.15
N GLY A 11 -63.94 15.37 -4.34
CA GLY A 11 -62.73 14.81 -4.91
C GLY A 11 -62.14 13.76 -3.96
N SER A 12 -61.98 12.53 -4.44
CA SER A 12 -61.18 11.51 -3.78
C SER A 12 -60.71 10.48 -4.80
N GLU A 13 -59.94 10.90 -5.79
CA GLU A 13 -59.20 9.98 -6.66
C GLU A 13 -57.82 10.60 -6.92
N ARG A 14 -56.86 10.30 -6.02
CA ARG A 14 -55.39 10.25 -6.24
C ARG A 14 -54.62 10.37 -4.91
N GLU A 15 -54.72 9.38 -4.03
CA GLU A 15 -53.71 9.17 -2.98
C GLU A 15 -53.33 7.69 -2.77
N GLU A 16 -54.10 6.71 -3.29
CA GLU A 16 -53.79 5.28 -3.07
C GLU A 16 -52.74 4.67 -4.02
N ASP A 17 -52.44 5.31 -5.16
CA ASP A 17 -51.46 4.79 -6.13
C ASP A 17 -50.01 5.28 -5.89
N GLU A 18 -49.82 6.40 -5.19
CA GLU A 18 -48.47 6.91 -4.89
C GLU A 18 -47.79 6.06 -3.80
N ASP A 19 -48.57 5.61 -2.81
CA ASP A 19 -48.08 4.74 -1.74
C ASP A 19 -47.63 3.36 -2.27
N ASP A 20 -48.27 2.81 -3.30
CA ASP A 20 -47.93 1.48 -3.84
C ASP A 20 -46.66 1.52 -4.71
N VAL A 21 -46.45 2.59 -5.46
CA VAL A 21 -45.19 2.81 -6.22
C VAL A 21 -44.03 3.11 -5.28
N GLU A 22 -44.24 3.93 -4.24
CA GLU A 22 -43.21 4.18 -3.23
C GLU A 22 -42.89 2.90 -2.44
N ALA A 23 -43.90 2.11 -2.08
CA ALA A 23 -43.72 0.82 -1.41
C ALA A 23 -42.96 -0.19 -2.27
N ALA A 24 -43.26 -0.26 -3.58
CA ALA A 24 -42.54 -1.11 -4.53
C ALA A 24 -41.07 -0.69 -4.65
N LEU A 25 -40.78 0.60 -4.80
CA LEU A 25 -39.41 1.12 -4.89
C LEU A 25 -38.64 0.87 -3.58
N LYS A 26 -39.27 1.06 -2.43
CA LYS A 26 -38.65 0.80 -1.11
C LYS A 26 -38.35 -0.68 -0.88
N LYS A 27 -39.19 -1.56 -1.41
CA LYS A 27 -38.97 -3.02 -1.41
C LYS A 27 -37.80 -3.42 -2.30
N GLU A 28 -37.70 -2.85 -3.50
CA GLU A 28 -36.55 -3.06 -4.39
C GLU A 28 -35.25 -2.55 -3.79
N VAL A 29 -35.24 -1.33 -3.24
CA VAL A 29 -34.08 -0.77 -2.54
C VAL A 29 -33.72 -1.62 -1.32
N GLY A 30 -34.71 -2.14 -0.59
CA GLY A 30 -34.50 -3.08 0.51
C GLY A 30 -33.82 -4.37 0.07
N GLN A 31 -34.25 -4.95 -1.06
CA GLN A 31 -33.63 -6.14 -1.65
C GLN A 31 -32.20 -5.88 -2.17
N ILE A 32 -31.95 -4.70 -2.76
CA ILE A 32 -30.61 -4.29 -3.19
C ILE A 32 -29.70 -4.11 -1.97
N ARG A 33 -30.18 -3.46 -0.91
CA ARG A 33 -29.42 -3.28 0.33
C ARG A 33 -29.12 -4.61 1.01
N ALA A 34 -30.11 -5.50 1.12
CA ALA A 34 -29.95 -6.82 1.71
C ALA A 34 -28.99 -7.70 0.90
N SER A 35 -29.11 -7.73 -0.43
CA SER A 35 -28.18 -8.47 -1.30
C SER A 35 -26.76 -7.88 -1.30
N THR A 36 -26.64 -6.56 -1.17
CA THR A 36 -25.37 -5.85 -0.99
C THR A 36 -24.74 -6.19 0.36
N GLU A 37 -25.49 -6.18 1.46
CA GLU A 37 -25.03 -6.63 2.79
C GLU A 37 -24.63 -8.10 2.82
N GLN A 38 -25.35 -8.96 2.10
CA GLN A 38 -25.06 -10.39 2.00
C GLN A 38 -23.80 -10.65 1.15
N LYS A 39 -23.53 -9.82 0.13
CA LYS A 39 -22.25 -9.79 -0.61
C LYS A 39 -21.10 -9.15 0.19
N LEU A 40 -21.41 -8.19 1.07
CA LEU A 40 -20.49 -7.53 2.00
C LEU A 40 -20.14 -8.38 3.23
N ARG A 41 -20.41 -9.70 3.22
CA ARG A 41 -19.91 -10.64 4.23
C ARG A 41 -18.44 -10.31 4.52
N ARG A 42 -18.24 -9.79 5.74
CA ARG A 42 -17.01 -9.12 6.18
C ARG A 42 -15.81 -9.93 5.73
N VAL A 43 -14.92 -9.30 4.98
CA VAL A 43 -13.62 -9.84 4.58
C VAL A 43 -12.97 -10.43 5.84
N PRO A 44 -12.80 -11.77 5.95
CA PRO A 44 -12.25 -12.37 7.14
C PRO A 44 -10.82 -11.85 7.34
N GLY A 45 -10.59 -11.11 8.41
CA GLY A 45 -9.27 -10.70 8.84
C GLY A 45 -8.66 -11.78 9.71
N ARG A 46 -7.47 -12.29 9.36
CA ARG A 46 -6.68 -13.14 10.26
C ARG A 46 -5.67 -12.25 10.99
N ARG A 47 -5.82 -12.17 12.32
CA ARG A 47 -4.79 -11.60 13.19
C ARG A 47 -3.70 -12.65 13.38
N GLU A 48 -2.48 -12.34 12.96
CA GLU A 48 -1.34 -13.17 13.32
C GLU A 48 -0.87 -12.86 14.75
N LYS A 49 0.07 -13.65 15.27
CA LYS A 49 0.80 -13.41 16.53
C LYS A 49 1.75 -12.20 16.41
N MET A 50 1.30 -11.11 15.80
CA MET A 50 1.97 -9.82 15.69
C MET A 50 0.92 -8.74 15.96
N PRO A 51 1.05 -7.94 17.03
CA PRO A 51 -0.03 -7.07 17.51
C PRO A 51 -0.55 -6.02 16.49
N SER A 52 0.25 -5.68 15.48
CA SER A 52 0.00 -4.52 14.60
C SER A 52 -0.21 -4.87 13.12
N VAL A 53 -0.21 -6.14 12.73
CA VAL A 53 -0.41 -6.58 11.33
C VAL A 53 -1.65 -7.45 11.23
N CYS A 54 -2.54 -7.08 10.32
CA CYS A 54 -3.74 -7.84 9.99
C CYS A 54 -3.67 -8.22 8.52
N PHE A 55 -3.78 -9.52 8.23
CA PHE A 55 -3.94 -10.00 6.87
C PHE A 55 -5.43 -10.16 6.59
N SER A 56 -5.88 -9.55 5.49
CA SER A 56 -7.27 -9.64 5.05
C SER A 56 -7.28 -10.30 3.68
N TYR A 57 -7.99 -11.42 3.59
CA TYR A 57 -8.16 -12.15 2.34
C TYR A 57 -9.49 -11.75 1.73
N PRO A 58 -9.53 -11.19 0.50
CA PRO A 58 -10.79 -10.86 -0.14
C PRO A 58 -11.66 -12.13 -0.18
N ALA A 59 -12.90 -12.04 0.29
CA ALA A 59 -13.84 -13.16 0.33
C ALA A 59 -14.25 -13.64 -1.08
N VAL A 60 -13.89 -12.88 -2.11
CA VAL A 60 -14.12 -13.18 -3.52
C VAL A 60 -12.76 -13.41 -4.17
N PHE A 61 -12.47 -14.66 -4.53
CA PHE A 61 -11.23 -15.10 -5.18
C PHE A 61 -10.96 -14.44 -6.55
N LEU A 62 -11.91 -13.65 -7.08
CA LEU A 62 -11.86 -13.05 -8.43
C LEU A 62 -11.38 -11.59 -8.46
N VAL A 63 -11.04 -11.00 -7.32
CA VAL A 63 -10.61 -9.60 -7.27
C VAL A 63 -9.10 -9.53 -7.06
N GLU A 64 -8.39 -8.97 -8.04
CA GLU A 64 -6.97 -8.65 -7.90
C GLU A 64 -6.78 -7.63 -6.76
N PRO A 65 -5.94 -7.94 -5.75
CA PRO A 65 -5.82 -7.11 -4.55
C PRO A 65 -5.28 -5.71 -4.86
N GLU A 66 -4.40 -5.59 -5.86
CA GLU A 66 -3.82 -4.32 -6.31
C GLU A 66 -4.90 -3.35 -6.78
N ASN A 67 -5.82 -3.81 -7.63
CA ASN A 67 -6.90 -2.98 -8.17
C ASN A 67 -7.89 -2.57 -7.09
N LEU A 68 -8.20 -3.48 -6.15
CA LEU A 68 -9.08 -3.16 -5.02
C LEU A 68 -8.49 -2.06 -4.13
N VAL A 69 -7.24 -2.22 -3.69
CA VAL A 69 -6.60 -1.24 -2.80
C VAL A 69 -6.39 0.09 -3.53
N HIS A 70 -6.02 0.04 -4.81
CA HIS A 70 -5.89 1.25 -5.63
C HIS A 70 -7.22 2.00 -5.74
N HIS A 71 -8.34 1.30 -5.97
CA HIS A 71 -9.66 1.93 -6.03
C HIS A 71 -10.04 2.58 -4.69
N ILE A 72 -9.82 1.90 -3.56
CA ILE A 72 -10.07 2.44 -2.23
C ILE A 72 -9.25 3.73 -1.98
N LEU A 73 -7.97 3.72 -2.33
CA LEU A 73 -7.08 4.88 -2.16
C LEU A 73 -7.45 6.02 -3.11
N LYS A 74 -7.80 5.72 -4.36
CA LYS A 74 -8.27 6.71 -5.33
C LYS A 74 -9.54 7.41 -4.85
N ASP A 75 -10.50 6.64 -4.34
CA ASP A 75 -11.73 7.17 -3.73
C ASP A 75 -11.44 8.06 -2.52
N MET A 76 -10.54 7.62 -1.63
CA MET A 76 -10.17 8.39 -0.44
C MET A 76 -9.40 9.66 -0.81
N HIS A 77 -8.55 9.57 -1.84
CA HIS A 77 -7.83 10.71 -2.37
C HIS A 77 -8.77 11.74 -3.02
N ALA A 78 -9.81 11.29 -3.73
CA ALA A 78 -10.81 12.17 -4.35
C ALA A 78 -11.79 12.77 -3.33
N THR A 79 -12.34 11.94 -2.44
CA THR A 79 -13.36 12.37 -1.46
C THR A 79 -12.77 13.10 -0.24
N LYS A 80 -11.47 12.92 0.03
CA LYS A 80 -10.78 13.41 1.24
C LYS A 80 -11.46 13.00 2.55
N LYS A 81 -12.26 11.92 2.53
CA LYS A 81 -12.96 11.40 3.70
C LYS A 81 -12.25 10.18 4.27
N LYS A 82 -12.05 10.18 5.59
CA LYS A 82 -11.51 9.02 6.33
C LYS A 82 -12.59 7.94 6.41
N LYS A 83 -12.37 6.81 5.72
CA LYS A 83 -13.25 5.63 5.78
C LYS A 83 -12.86 4.65 6.91
N THR A 84 -11.67 4.82 7.51
CA THR A 84 -11.13 3.89 8.51
C THR A 84 -10.59 4.62 9.73
N ARG A 85 -10.89 4.13 10.94
CA ARG A 85 -10.42 4.73 12.20
C ARG A 85 -9.00 4.32 12.58
N VAL A 86 -8.66 3.04 12.43
CA VAL A 86 -7.45 2.43 13.05
C VAL A 86 -6.40 2.01 12.01
N ILE A 87 -6.79 1.84 10.75
CA ILE A 87 -5.86 1.36 9.72
C ILE A 87 -4.94 2.51 9.30
N LEU A 88 -3.64 2.31 9.50
CA LEU A 88 -2.61 3.28 9.11
C LEU A 88 -2.23 3.10 7.64
N ARG A 89 -1.91 1.86 7.22
CA ARG A 89 -1.45 1.55 5.86
C ARG A 89 -2.13 0.29 5.37
N MET A 90 -2.53 0.28 4.10
CA MET A 90 -3.09 -0.87 3.43
C MET A 90 -2.21 -1.18 2.22
N LEU A 91 -1.55 -2.34 2.21
CA LEU A 91 -0.71 -2.78 1.10
C LEU A 91 -1.38 -3.99 0.45
N PRO A 92 -1.60 -3.98 -0.88
CA PRO A 92 -2.00 -5.18 -1.57
C PRO A 92 -0.82 -6.15 -1.58
N ILE A 93 -1.08 -7.44 -1.35
CA ILE A 93 -0.09 -8.50 -1.50
C ILE A 93 -0.57 -9.40 -2.64
N SER A 94 0.22 -9.48 -3.70
CA SER A 94 -0.12 -10.25 -4.91
C SER A 94 0.65 -11.56 -4.97
N GLY A 95 1.82 -11.60 -4.32
CA GLY A 95 2.66 -12.78 -4.25
C GLY A 95 3.24 -12.98 -2.87
N THR A 96 3.46 -14.24 -2.50
CA THR A 96 4.17 -14.61 -1.26
C THR A 96 5.16 -15.72 -1.55
N CYS A 97 6.36 -15.60 -1.00
CA CYS A 97 7.38 -16.65 -1.04
C CYS A 97 8.05 -16.78 0.34
N LYS A 98 8.90 -17.80 0.52
CA LYS A 98 9.75 -17.87 1.72
C LYS A 98 10.82 -16.79 1.64
N ALA A 99 11.21 -16.25 2.80
CA ALA A 99 12.24 -15.24 2.91
C ALA A 99 13.66 -15.83 2.78
N PHE A 100 13.90 -16.54 1.68
CA PHE A 100 15.21 -17.02 1.24
C PHE A 100 15.52 -16.43 -0.13
N MET A 101 16.79 -16.11 -0.38
CA MET A 101 17.17 -15.41 -1.61
C MET A 101 16.86 -16.25 -2.86
N GLU A 102 17.15 -17.55 -2.84
CA GLU A 102 16.91 -18.44 -3.99
C GLU A 102 15.43 -18.57 -4.34
N ASP A 103 14.57 -18.75 -3.33
CA ASP A 103 13.11 -18.83 -3.51
C ASP A 103 12.56 -17.50 -4.04
N MET A 104 13.10 -16.38 -3.58
CA MET A 104 12.73 -15.06 -4.05
C MET A 104 13.12 -14.86 -5.52
N LYS A 105 14.33 -15.22 -5.93
CA LYS A 105 14.77 -15.10 -7.33
C LYS A 105 13.87 -15.88 -8.28
N LYS A 106 13.67 -17.18 -8.00
CA LYS A 106 12.81 -18.06 -8.80
C LYS A 106 11.38 -17.53 -8.93
N TYR A 107 10.83 -17.02 -7.83
CA TYR A 107 9.48 -16.47 -7.84
C TYR A 107 9.40 -15.15 -8.61
N THR A 108 10.36 -14.25 -8.40
CA THR A 108 10.33 -12.88 -8.96
C THR A 108 10.60 -12.84 -10.46
N GLU A 109 11.36 -13.79 -11.00
CA GLU A 109 11.53 -13.97 -12.44
C GLU A 109 10.19 -14.12 -13.16
N THR A 110 9.31 -14.99 -12.66
CA THR A 110 7.97 -15.20 -13.25
C THR A 110 6.97 -14.13 -12.83
N PHE A 111 7.08 -13.64 -11.59
CA PHE A 111 6.16 -12.65 -11.06
C PHE A 111 6.31 -11.30 -11.77
N PHE A 112 7.51 -10.85 -12.13
CA PHE A 112 7.69 -9.54 -12.76
C PHE A 112 7.34 -9.48 -14.26
N GLU A 113 7.14 -10.62 -14.92
CA GLU A 113 6.88 -10.67 -16.35
C GLU A 113 5.70 -9.79 -16.81
N PRO A 114 4.52 -9.81 -16.17
CA PRO A 114 3.36 -9.04 -16.63
C PRO A 114 3.63 -7.52 -16.68
N TRP A 115 4.55 -7.02 -15.85
CA TRP A 115 4.83 -5.59 -15.71
C TRP A 115 6.08 -5.14 -16.45
N PHE A 116 7.13 -5.97 -16.48
CA PHE A 116 8.48 -5.55 -16.83
C PHE A 116 9.09 -6.30 -18.03
N LYS A 117 8.42 -7.33 -18.56
CA LYS A 117 8.88 -8.05 -19.76
C LYS A 117 8.37 -7.36 -21.02
N SER A 118 9.21 -7.29 -22.05
CA SER A 118 8.87 -6.73 -23.36
C SER A 118 7.56 -7.33 -23.91
N PRO A 119 6.62 -6.53 -24.44
CA PRO A 119 6.75 -5.12 -24.84
C PRO A 119 6.53 -4.10 -23.72
N ASN A 120 6.18 -4.55 -22.51
CA ASN A 120 5.94 -3.65 -21.39
C ASN A 120 7.27 -3.10 -20.87
N LYS A 121 7.25 -1.81 -20.53
CA LYS A 121 8.36 -1.08 -19.91
C LYS A 121 7.85 -0.05 -18.96
N GLY A 122 8.65 0.28 -17.96
CA GLY A 122 8.32 1.36 -17.05
C GLY A 122 9.47 1.78 -16.18
N THR A 123 9.30 2.93 -15.54
CA THR A 123 10.18 3.35 -14.45
C THR A 123 9.72 2.70 -13.15
N PHE A 124 10.67 2.26 -12.33
CA PHE A 124 10.33 1.59 -11.08
C PHE A 124 11.19 2.01 -9.90
N GLN A 125 10.63 1.83 -8.70
CA GLN A 125 11.38 1.85 -7.45
C GLN A 125 11.11 0.58 -6.65
N ILE A 126 12.04 0.21 -5.79
CA ILE A 126 11.89 -0.92 -4.86
C ILE A 126 11.81 -0.39 -3.44
N VAL A 127 10.73 -0.71 -2.74
CA VAL A 127 10.51 -0.34 -1.34
C VAL A 127 10.62 -1.60 -0.48
N TYR A 128 11.73 -1.70 0.25
CA TYR A 128 11.98 -2.79 1.18
C TYR A 128 11.60 -2.44 2.62
N LYS A 129 10.90 -3.35 3.29
CA LYS A 129 10.68 -3.32 4.74
C LYS A 129 10.72 -4.73 5.33
N ALA A 130 11.47 -4.89 6.42
CA ALA A 130 11.51 -6.13 7.18
C ALA A 130 10.92 -5.94 8.58
N ARG A 131 10.26 -6.98 9.09
CA ARG A 131 9.74 -7.08 10.47
C ARG A 131 10.12 -8.43 11.04
N ASN A 132 10.78 -8.43 12.20
CA ASN A 132 11.22 -9.64 12.89
C ASN A 132 12.03 -10.58 11.98
N ASN A 133 12.84 -10.01 11.09
CA ASN A 133 13.76 -10.71 10.21
C ASN A 133 15.10 -9.99 10.23
N SER A 134 16.18 -10.73 10.46
CA SER A 134 17.57 -10.26 10.42
C SER A 134 18.41 -10.99 9.39
N HIS A 135 17.81 -11.92 8.64
CA HIS A 135 18.52 -12.80 7.70
C HIS A 135 18.60 -12.19 6.29
N MET A 136 17.64 -11.36 5.90
CA MET A 136 17.57 -10.76 4.57
C MET A 136 18.06 -9.31 4.64
N SER A 137 19.21 -9.04 4.01
CA SER A 137 19.77 -7.69 3.94
C SER A 137 19.01 -6.85 2.91
N ARG A 138 18.83 -5.56 3.21
CA ARG A 138 18.06 -4.64 2.36
C ARG A 138 18.74 -4.45 1.01
N GLU A 139 20.04 -4.22 1.03
CA GLU A 139 20.85 -3.87 -0.13
C GLU A 139 20.91 -5.03 -1.12
N GLU A 140 21.09 -6.25 -0.62
CA GLU A 140 21.15 -7.46 -1.45
C GLU A 140 19.81 -7.72 -2.12
N VAL A 141 18.70 -7.65 -1.38
CA VAL A 141 17.36 -7.81 -1.96
C VAL A 141 17.08 -6.77 -3.05
N ILE A 142 17.39 -5.50 -2.78
CA ILE A 142 17.16 -4.43 -3.77
C ILE A 142 18.02 -4.67 -5.02
N LYS A 143 19.30 -5.02 -4.85
CA LYS A 143 20.23 -5.26 -5.96
C LYS A 143 19.77 -6.42 -6.84
N GLU A 144 19.36 -7.52 -6.22
CA GLU A 144 18.89 -8.72 -6.91
C GLU A 144 17.61 -8.46 -7.70
N LEU A 145 16.60 -7.84 -7.07
CA LEU A 145 15.34 -7.52 -7.75
C LEU A 145 15.54 -6.52 -8.90
N ALA A 146 16.39 -5.51 -8.71
CA ALA A 146 16.73 -4.56 -9.77
C ALA A 146 17.45 -5.27 -10.94
N GLY A 147 18.34 -6.22 -10.64
CA GLY A 147 19.02 -7.04 -11.63
C GLY A 147 18.05 -7.89 -12.47
N ILE A 148 17.07 -8.53 -11.83
CA ILE A 148 16.04 -9.33 -12.51
C ILE A 148 15.20 -8.44 -13.43
N VAL A 149 14.71 -7.30 -12.93
CA VAL A 149 13.90 -6.36 -13.75
C VAL A 149 14.68 -5.81 -14.94
N GLY A 150 15.98 -5.50 -14.76
CA GLY A 150 16.86 -5.09 -15.84
C GLY A 150 17.15 -6.20 -16.85
N SER A 151 17.19 -7.46 -16.41
CA SER A 151 17.40 -8.63 -17.28
C SER A 151 16.15 -8.95 -18.13
N LEU A 152 14.96 -8.67 -17.61
CA LEU A 152 13.69 -8.88 -18.33
C LEU A 152 13.49 -7.89 -19.49
N ASN A 153 13.85 -6.62 -19.29
CA ASN A 153 13.84 -5.61 -20.33
C ASN A 153 14.85 -4.48 -19.99
N PRO A 154 15.91 -4.29 -20.80
CA PRO A 154 16.90 -3.22 -20.58
C PRO A 154 16.33 -1.79 -20.64
N GLU A 155 15.12 -1.60 -21.19
CA GLU A 155 14.46 -0.29 -21.21
C GLU A 155 13.85 0.11 -19.85
N ASN A 156 13.75 -0.83 -18.90
CA ASN A 156 13.28 -0.54 -17.54
C ASN A 156 14.33 0.28 -16.79
N LYS A 157 13.90 1.42 -16.21
CA LYS A 157 14.80 2.33 -15.49
C LYS A 157 14.38 2.50 -14.05
N VAL A 158 15.36 2.60 -13.16
CA VAL A 158 15.10 2.92 -11.76
C VAL A 158 14.82 4.42 -11.63
N ASP A 159 13.70 4.78 -11.03
CA ASP A 159 13.34 6.15 -10.66
C ASP A 159 12.81 6.17 -9.22
N LEU A 160 13.52 6.82 -8.32
CA LEU A 160 13.18 6.88 -6.89
C LEU A 160 12.20 8.03 -6.56
N ASN A 161 12.00 8.97 -7.48
CA ASN A 161 11.21 10.17 -7.25
C ASN A 161 9.79 10.00 -7.77
N ASN A 162 9.64 9.65 -9.05
CA ASN A 162 8.32 9.52 -9.67
C ASN A 162 8.20 8.28 -10.58
N PRO A 163 8.31 7.07 -9.98
CA PRO A 163 8.18 5.83 -10.73
C PRO A 163 6.74 5.55 -11.17
N GLN A 164 6.59 4.90 -12.31
CA GLN A 164 5.31 4.35 -12.77
C GLN A 164 4.87 3.16 -11.89
N TYR A 165 5.83 2.30 -11.52
CA TYR A 165 5.59 1.12 -10.70
C TYR A 165 6.47 1.12 -9.45
N THR A 166 5.89 0.81 -8.30
CA THR A 166 6.63 0.56 -7.07
C THR A 166 6.53 -0.91 -6.72
N ILE A 167 7.67 -1.57 -6.68
CA ILE A 167 7.78 -2.94 -6.17
C ILE A 167 7.86 -2.85 -4.64
N VAL A 168 6.83 -3.32 -3.95
CA VAL A 168 6.80 -3.36 -2.48
C VAL A 168 7.23 -4.75 -2.03
N VAL A 169 8.27 -4.79 -1.21
CA VAL A 169 8.82 -6.00 -0.60
C VAL A 169 8.66 -5.87 0.91
N GLU A 170 7.75 -6.64 1.49
CA GLU A 170 7.56 -6.70 2.93
C GLU A 170 7.88 -8.09 3.47
N ILE A 171 8.95 -8.17 4.25
CA ILE A 171 9.37 -9.42 4.90
C ILE A 171 8.83 -9.43 6.33
N ILE A 172 8.07 -10.47 6.67
CA ILE A 172 7.52 -10.67 8.01
C ILE A 172 7.97 -12.05 8.47
N LYS A 173 8.86 -12.09 9.47
CA LYS A 173 9.51 -13.32 9.95
C LYS A 173 10.20 -14.05 8.78
N ASN A 174 9.68 -15.20 8.36
CA ASN A 174 10.22 -16.04 7.29
C ASN A 174 9.39 -15.98 6.01
N VAL A 175 8.42 -15.07 5.90
CA VAL A 175 7.57 -14.89 4.72
C VAL A 175 7.93 -13.57 4.05
N CYS A 176 8.15 -13.63 2.74
CA CYS A 176 8.31 -12.47 1.87
C CYS A 176 6.98 -12.22 1.15
N CYS A 177 6.46 -11.01 1.30
CA CYS A 177 5.26 -10.53 0.62
C CYS A 177 5.66 -9.53 -0.47
N LEU A 178 5.18 -9.77 -1.68
CA LEU A 178 5.51 -9.00 -2.87
C LEU A 178 4.24 -8.40 -3.49
N SER A 179 4.35 -7.17 -3.97
CA SER A 179 3.35 -6.55 -4.83
C SER A 179 3.96 -5.49 -5.74
N VAL A 180 3.31 -5.26 -6.87
CA VAL A 180 3.65 -4.16 -7.78
C VAL A 180 2.50 -3.17 -7.74
N VAL A 181 2.77 -1.94 -7.32
CA VAL A 181 1.71 -0.93 -7.14
C VAL A 181 1.99 0.32 -7.95
N ARG A 182 0.92 1.03 -8.31
CA ARG A 182 0.99 2.32 -9.02
C ARG A 182 0.72 3.47 -8.04
N ASP A 183 1.14 4.68 -8.41
CA ASP A 183 0.79 5.90 -7.66
C ASP A 183 1.19 5.86 -6.17
N TYR A 184 2.28 5.15 -5.84
CA TYR A 184 2.72 4.95 -4.46
C TYR A 184 3.05 6.26 -3.74
N VAL A 185 3.70 7.19 -4.43
CA VAL A 185 4.05 8.51 -3.91
C VAL A 185 2.80 9.38 -3.80
N LEU A 186 1.94 9.37 -4.82
CA LEU A 186 0.67 10.09 -4.83
C LEU A 186 -0.24 9.70 -3.67
N PHE A 187 -0.34 8.40 -3.36
CA PHE A 187 -1.11 7.89 -2.22
C PHE A 187 -0.31 7.88 -0.91
N ARG A 188 0.72 8.72 -0.79
CA ARG A 188 1.53 8.92 0.43
C ARG A 188 1.99 7.61 1.05
N LYS A 189 2.62 6.75 0.24
CA LYS A 189 3.11 5.42 0.64
C LYS A 189 1.98 4.50 1.14
N TYR A 190 0.81 4.62 0.52
CA TYR A 190 -0.41 3.87 0.80
C TYR A 190 -0.91 4.05 2.25
N ASN A 191 -0.61 5.20 2.86
CA ASN A 191 -1.06 5.55 4.20
C ASN A 191 -2.46 6.16 4.13
N LEU A 192 -3.44 5.44 4.66
CA LEU A 192 -4.87 5.80 4.64
C LEU A 192 -5.18 7.05 5.48
N GLN A 193 -4.36 7.35 6.49
CA GLN A 193 -4.52 8.54 7.31
C GLN A 193 -3.95 9.79 6.65
N GLU A 194 -2.87 9.63 5.87
CA GLU A 194 -2.18 10.75 5.22
C GLU A 194 -2.80 11.08 3.85
N VAL A 195 -3.32 10.09 3.11
CA VAL A 195 -3.86 10.29 1.75
C VAL A 195 -5.04 11.30 1.69
N VAL A 196 -5.73 11.47 2.81
CA VAL A 196 -6.85 12.42 2.94
C VAL A 196 -6.41 13.83 3.33
N LYS A 197 -5.17 14.02 3.79
CA LYS A 197 -4.65 15.35 4.12
C LYS A 197 -4.42 16.14 2.84
N SER A 198 -4.69 17.44 2.89
CA SER A 198 -4.43 18.32 1.77
C SER A 198 -2.96 18.76 1.77
N ASN A 199 -2.35 18.97 0.59
CA ASN A 199 -0.96 19.44 0.49
C ASN A 199 -0.74 20.83 1.12
N LYS A 200 -1.82 21.55 1.48
CA LYS A 200 -1.75 22.84 2.18
C LYS A 200 -1.29 22.71 3.64
N GLU A 201 -1.42 21.53 4.24
CA GLU A 201 -0.99 21.28 5.62
C GLU A 201 0.52 20.96 5.72
N GLU A 202 1.22 20.74 4.60
CA GLU A 202 2.65 20.38 4.61
C GLU A 202 3.59 21.58 4.71
N THR A 203 3.11 22.82 4.50
CA THR A 203 3.96 24.02 4.54
C THR A 203 4.22 24.54 5.96
N GLN A 204 3.67 23.92 7.02
CA GLN A 204 3.87 24.36 8.40
C GLN A 204 4.72 23.44 9.27
N GLN A 205 5.29 22.35 8.73
CA GLN A 205 6.24 21.52 9.49
C GLN A 205 7.37 21.00 8.62
N ASN A 206 8.54 21.63 8.73
CA ASN A 206 9.87 21.03 8.54
C ASN A 206 10.95 22.01 9.04
N PRO A 207 12.19 21.58 9.37
CA PRO A 207 12.63 20.26 9.84
C PRO A 207 13.72 20.34 10.94
N SER A 208 13.79 19.40 11.90
CA SER A 208 15.02 19.19 12.68
C SER A 208 15.13 17.79 13.30
N SER A 209 16.28 17.16 13.01
CA SER A 209 16.97 16.05 13.71
C SER A 209 16.23 14.71 13.85
N LEU A 210 16.76 13.67 13.19
CA LEU A 210 17.51 12.63 13.90
C LEU A 210 18.56 12.00 12.96
N THR A 211 19.69 11.74 13.57
CA THR A 211 21.04 11.55 13.04
C THR A 211 21.29 10.16 12.47
N GLU A 212 22.11 10.12 11.42
CA GLU A 212 22.93 8.98 11.06
C GLU A 212 23.97 8.77 12.17
N GLU A 213 23.91 7.66 12.90
CA GLU A 213 25.05 7.14 13.64
C GLU A 213 25.65 5.97 12.88
N GLN A 214 26.74 6.28 12.18
CA GLN A 214 27.76 5.34 11.76
C GLN A 214 28.55 4.89 12.99
N ASN A 215 28.58 3.58 13.27
CA ASN A 215 29.65 2.98 14.06
C ASN A 215 30.29 1.87 13.25
N SER A 216 31.30 2.24 12.46
CA SER A 216 32.23 1.30 11.83
C SER A 216 33.63 1.59 12.37
N LYS A 217 34.03 0.79 13.36
CA LYS A 217 35.44 0.56 13.65
C LYS A 217 36.10 0.00 12.40
N VAL A 218 37.03 0.75 11.81
CA VAL A 218 38.01 0.20 10.87
C VAL A 218 39.39 0.64 11.32
N VAL A 219 40.07 -0.36 11.90
CA VAL A 219 41.51 -0.51 12.03
C VAL A 219 42.17 -0.35 10.65
N LYS A 220 43.24 0.43 10.56
CA LYS A 220 44.28 0.30 9.53
C LYS A 220 45.57 1.02 9.98
N PRO A 221 46.73 0.70 9.38
CA PRO A 221 47.83 0.03 10.06
C PRO A 221 49.08 0.91 10.18
N GLU A 222 49.93 0.65 11.17
CA GLU A 222 51.28 1.21 11.21
C GLU A 222 52.28 0.14 10.74
N THR A 223 53.04 0.48 9.70
CA THR A 223 54.33 -0.13 9.37
C THR A 223 55.32 1.00 9.12
N GLU A 224 56.51 0.80 9.66
CA GLU A 224 57.64 1.69 9.92
C GLU A 224 58.21 2.43 8.68
N GLU A 225 58.73 3.66 8.85
CA GLU A 225 60.19 3.92 8.93
C GLU A 225 60.55 5.42 9.12
N LYS A 226 61.34 5.65 10.18
CA LYS A 226 62.56 6.49 10.38
C LYS A 226 62.69 7.97 9.94
N SER A 227 63.46 8.66 10.80
CA SER A 227 64.28 9.89 10.64
C SER A 227 63.61 11.15 11.23
N SER A 228 64.18 11.96 12.13
CA SER A 228 65.52 12.05 12.71
C SER A 228 65.55 13.06 13.88
N LYS A 229 66.60 12.95 14.72
CA LYS A 229 67.25 13.99 15.56
C LYS A 229 66.47 14.58 16.75
N GLU A 230 66.95 14.29 17.96
CA GLU A 230 67.57 15.32 18.81
C GLU A 230 68.44 14.68 19.91
N VAL A 231 69.70 15.14 19.94
CA VAL A 231 70.71 14.83 20.96
C VAL A 231 70.56 15.88 22.05
N LYS A 232 70.38 15.46 23.31
CA LYS A 232 70.79 16.25 24.46
C LYS A 232 71.67 15.41 25.38
N GLN A 233 72.92 15.82 25.40
CA GLN A 233 73.95 15.40 26.33
C GLN A 233 74.00 16.38 27.51
N GLU A 234 74.52 15.85 28.62
CA GLU A 234 75.21 16.51 29.73
C GLU A 234 74.51 16.82 31.08
N ASN A 235 75.02 16.05 32.06
CA ASN A 235 75.57 16.43 33.36
C ASN A 235 74.58 16.93 34.42
N LYS A 236 74.50 16.32 35.61
CA LYS A 236 75.59 16.04 36.56
C LYS A 236 75.10 15.02 37.60
#